data_AF-A0A7S0ESN9-F1
#
_entry.id   AF-A0A7S0ESN9-F1
#
_cell.length_a   1.000
_cell.length_b   1.000
_cell.length_c   1.000
_cell.angle_alpha   90.00
_cell.angle_beta   90.00
_cell.angle_gamma   90.00
#
_symmetry.space_group_name_H-M   'P 1'
#
loop_
_entity.id
_entity.type
_entity.pdbx_description
1 polymer ?
#
loop_
_entity_poly.entity_id
_entity_poly.type
_entity_poly.pdbx_seq_one_letter_code
_entity_poly.pdbx_strand_id
1 'polypeptide(L)'
;EDSFSLEEKLRRERARQLHTGITSYAWAEGAEGAGKILVPIGNELFVQDGLNGELKRLFDPLLLLSEEQNLSEKDTNVPPILDARISSDGRVVGFVWDRELYLVSTDCRSKPV
;
A
#
# COMPACT_ATOMS: atom_id res chain seq x y z
N GLU A 1 -7.03 -5.05 -20.05
CA GLU A 1 -6.20 -5.97 -19.24
C GLU A 1 -4.71 -5.59 -19.24
N ASP A 2 -4.31 -4.51 -19.92
CA ASP A 2 -2.91 -4.05 -20.03
C ASP A 2 -2.43 -3.09 -18.93
N SER A 3 -3.24 -2.82 -17.90
CA SER A 3 -2.93 -1.80 -16.89
C SER A 3 -2.14 -2.34 -15.68
N PHE A 4 -1.84 -3.64 -15.62
CA PHE A 4 -1.12 -4.25 -14.50
C PHE A 4 0.32 -4.58 -14.89
N SER A 5 1.26 -4.27 -14.00
CA SER A 5 2.67 -4.64 -14.14
C SER A 5 2.83 -6.17 -14.21
N LEU A 6 3.97 -6.63 -14.74
CA LEU A 6 4.25 -8.06 -14.90
C LEU A 6 4.21 -8.80 -13.55
N GLU A 7 4.74 -8.19 -12.50
CA GLU A 7 4.75 -8.75 -11.16
C GLU A 7 3.34 -8.89 -10.57
N GLU A 8 2.47 -7.89 -10.76
CA GLU A 8 1.08 -7.94 -10.29
C GLU A 8 0.29 -9.01 -11.05
N LYS A 9 0.53 -9.18 -12.36
CA LYS A 9 -0.06 -10.27 -13.16
C LYS A 9 0.32 -11.64 -12.59
N LEU A 10 1.62 -11.87 -12.33
CA LEU A 10 2.13 -13.12 -11.77
C LEU A 10 1.60 -13.39 -10.36
N ARG A 11 1.46 -12.35 -9.52
CA ARG A 11 0.88 -12.47 -8.18
C ARG A 11 -0.58 -12.91 -8.26
N ARG A 12 -1.38 -12.26 -9.10
CA ARG A 12 -2.81 -12.58 -9.25
C ARG A 12 -3.03 -13.99 -9.77
N GLU A 13 -2.22 -14.42 -10.73
CA GLU A 13 -2.25 -15.79 -11.25
C GLU A 13 -1.99 -16.82 -10.14
N ARG A 14 -0.95 -16.59 -9.32
CA ARG A 14 -0.66 -17.45 -8.15
C ARG A 14 -1.76 -17.41 -7.09
N ALA A 15 -2.35 -16.25 -6.85
CA ALA A 15 -3.40 -16.06 -5.85
C ALA A 15 -4.80 -16.47 -6.35
N ARG A 16 -4.95 -16.81 -7.64
CA ARG A 16 -6.24 -17.01 -8.34
C ARG A 16 -7.22 -15.84 -8.12
N GLN A 17 -6.69 -14.62 -8.06
CA GLN A 17 -7.47 -13.40 -7.85
C GLN A 17 -7.94 -12.83 -9.18
N LEU A 18 -9.21 -13.08 -9.51
CA LEU A 18 -9.86 -12.61 -10.74
C LEU A 18 -10.64 -11.30 -10.58
N HIS A 19 -10.83 -10.82 -9.34
CA HIS A 19 -11.65 -9.64 -9.04
C HIS A 19 -10.83 -8.35 -9.04
N THR A 20 -11.40 -7.28 -9.58
CA THR A 20 -10.86 -5.91 -9.52
C THR A 20 -11.42 -5.18 -8.30
N GLY A 21 -10.63 -4.31 -7.67
CA GLY A 21 -11.01 -3.54 -6.47
C GLY A 21 -10.14 -3.81 -5.25
N ILE A 22 -10.68 -3.55 -4.04
CA ILE A 22 -10.00 -3.85 -2.77
C ILE A 22 -10.04 -5.36 -2.56
N THR A 23 -8.87 -6.02 -2.64
CA THR A 23 -8.77 -7.48 -2.50
C THR A 23 -8.32 -7.93 -1.12
N SER A 24 -7.82 -7.01 -0.30
CA SER A 24 -7.35 -7.28 1.06
C SER A 24 -7.48 -6.04 1.92
N TYR A 25 -7.72 -6.23 3.21
CA TYR A 25 -7.62 -5.21 4.24
C TYR A 25 -7.09 -5.87 5.53
N ALA A 26 -6.53 -5.08 6.43
CA ALA A 26 -6.09 -5.55 7.74
C ALA A 26 -6.53 -4.58 8.83
N TRP A 27 -6.75 -5.09 10.04
CA TRP A 27 -7.18 -4.30 11.20
C TRP A 27 -6.13 -4.40 12.31
N ALA A 28 -5.76 -3.27 12.91
CA ALA A 28 -4.91 -3.23 14.11
C ALA A 28 -5.77 -3.41 15.37
N GLU A 29 -5.92 -4.66 15.83
CA GLU A 29 -6.82 -5.02 16.95
C GLU A 29 -6.38 -4.47 18.31
N GLY A 30 -5.08 -4.20 18.48
CA GLY A 30 -4.50 -3.66 19.71
C GLY A 30 -4.26 -2.15 19.70
N ALA A 31 -4.71 -1.44 18.66
CA ALA A 31 -4.57 0.00 18.58
C ALA A 31 -5.52 0.69 19.60
N GLU A 32 -5.02 1.72 20.28
CA GLU A 32 -5.85 2.52 21.19
C GLU A 32 -6.97 3.25 20.42
N GLY A 33 -8.16 3.35 21.02
CA GLY A 33 -9.30 4.05 20.43
C GLY A 33 -10.13 3.17 19.48
N ALA A 34 -10.48 3.69 18.30
CA ALA A 34 -11.42 3.04 17.37
C ALA A 34 -10.79 1.95 16.47
N GLY A 35 -9.50 1.63 16.68
CA GLY A 35 -8.73 0.77 15.79
C GLY A 35 -8.25 1.50 14.52
N LYS A 36 -7.32 0.89 13.78
CA LYS A 36 -6.86 1.38 12.47
C LYS A 36 -7.03 0.30 11.42
N ILE A 37 -7.49 0.68 10.24
CA ILE A 37 -7.75 -0.22 9.12
C ILE A 37 -6.76 0.10 7.99
N LEU A 38 -5.95 -0.87 7.61
CA LEU A 38 -5.06 -0.79 6.46
C LEU A 38 -5.77 -1.28 5.20
N VAL A 39 -5.72 -0.47 4.14
CA VAL A 39 -6.37 -0.75 2.86
C VAL A 39 -5.39 -0.50 1.71
N PRO A 40 -4.83 -1.55 1.10
CA PRO A 40 -4.11 -1.46 -0.16
C PRO A 40 -5.08 -1.25 -1.32
N ILE A 41 -4.91 -0.17 -2.09
CA ILE A 41 -5.75 0.17 -3.25
C ILE A 41 -4.84 0.38 -4.46
N GLY A 42 -4.88 -0.55 -5.42
CA GLY A 42 -3.98 -0.50 -6.57
C GLY A 42 -2.51 -0.56 -6.14
N ASN A 43 -1.73 0.45 -6.50
CA ASN A 43 -0.33 0.60 -6.10
C ASN A 43 -0.14 1.62 -4.97
N GLU A 44 -1.20 2.01 -4.26
CA GLU A 44 -1.13 2.95 -3.15
C GLU A 44 -1.54 2.29 -1.83
N LEU A 45 -1.08 2.88 -0.73
CA LEU A 45 -1.38 2.39 0.62
C LEU A 45 -2.16 3.42 1.41
N PHE A 46 -3.26 2.99 2.02
CA PHE A 46 -4.13 3.85 2.83
C PHE A 46 -4.36 3.27 4.22
N VAL A 47 -4.56 4.15 5.20
CA VAL A 47 -5.04 3.81 6.54
C VAL A 47 -6.26 4.65 6.90
N GLN A 48 -7.25 4.02 7.52
CA GLN A 48 -8.44 4.66 8.06
C GLN A 48 -8.44 4.54 9.59
N ASP A 49 -8.72 5.66 10.28
CA ASP A 49 -8.86 5.67 11.74
C ASP A 49 -10.28 5.25 12.16
N GLY A 50 -10.46 4.01 12.56
CA GLY A 50 -11.77 3.43 12.88
C GLY A 50 -12.74 3.39 11.68
N LEU A 51 -14.01 3.08 11.96
CA LEU A 51 -15.03 2.91 10.91
C LEU A 51 -15.46 4.22 10.23
N ASN A 52 -15.39 5.33 10.96
CA ASN A 52 -15.86 6.65 10.52
C ASN A 52 -14.72 7.64 10.28
N GLY A 53 -13.46 7.19 10.35
CA GLY A 53 -12.30 8.05 10.11
C GLY A 53 -12.12 8.38 8.64
N GLU A 54 -11.34 9.42 8.39
CA GLU A 54 -10.88 9.78 7.05
C GLU A 54 -9.87 8.74 6.54
N LEU A 55 -9.94 8.44 5.25
CA LEU A 55 -8.96 7.58 4.57
C LEU A 55 -7.69 8.39 4.30
N LYS A 56 -6.61 8.07 5.01
CA LYS A 56 -5.32 8.74 4.89
C LYS A 56 -4.39 7.93 3.99
N ARG A 57 -3.85 8.57 2.96
CA ARG A 57 -2.81 7.97 2.11
C ARG A 57 -1.47 7.95 2.85
N LEU A 58 -0.88 6.77 3.00
CA LEU A 58 0.42 6.55 3.63
C LEU A 58 1.56 6.46 2.63
N PHE A 59 1.33 5.83 1.48
CA PHE A 59 2.37 5.62 0.48
C PHE A 59 1.83 5.81 -0.93
N ASP A 60 2.60 6.55 -1.72
CA ASP A 60 2.38 6.82 -3.14
C ASP A 60 3.72 6.57 -3.88
N PRO A 61 3.84 5.46 -4.62
CA PRO A 61 5.06 5.14 -5.36
C PRO A 61 5.46 6.21 -6.37
N LEU A 62 4.50 6.94 -6.95
CA LEU A 62 4.78 7.96 -7.96
C LEU A 62 5.57 9.13 -7.38
N LEU A 63 5.40 9.42 -6.09
CA LEU A 63 6.17 10.48 -5.42
C LEU A 63 7.64 10.09 -5.24
N LEU A 64 7.96 8.81 -5.03
CA LEU A 64 9.36 8.37 -4.95
C LEU A 64 10.00 8.27 -6.34
N LEU A 65 9.28 7.68 -7.29
CA LEU A 65 9.80 7.47 -8.63
C LEU A 65 10.01 8.79 -9.41
N SER A 66 9.18 9.82 -9.16
CA SER A 66 9.33 11.14 -9.79
C SER A 66 10.52 11.96 -9.27
N GLU A 67 10.98 11.70 -8.03
CA GLU A 67 12.19 12.34 -7.50
C GLU A 67 13.46 11.70 -8.08
N GLU A 68 13.46 10.39 -8.31
CA GLU A 68 14.65 9.64 -8.69
C GLU A 68 14.84 9.52 -10.21
N GLN A 69 13.73 9.52 -10.96
CA GLN A 69 13.76 9.41 -12.40
C GLN A 69 12.84 10.46 -13.00
N ASN A 70 13.31 11.21 -14.00
CA ASN A 70 12.49 12.08 -14.84
C ASN A 70 11.52 11.24 -15.70
N LEU A 71 10.69 10.43 -15.07
CA LEU A 71 9.69 9.57 -15.69
C LEU A 71 8.51 10.44 -16.09
N SER A 72 8.19 10.41 -17.38
CA SER A 72 6.91 10.89 -17.88
C SER A 72 5.80 10.03 -17.29
N GLU A 73 4.65 10.62 -16.94
CA GLU A 73 3.45 9.96 -16.37
C GLU A 73 2.95 8.71 -17.16
N LYS A 74 3.56 8.44 -18.31
CA LYS A 74 3.26 7.35 -19.25
C LYS A 74 4.02 6.05 -18.99
N ASP A 75 5.06 6.01 -18.15
CA ASP A 75 5.77 4.77 -17.85
C ASP A 75 5.00 3.98 -16.77
N THR A 76 4.17 3.05 -17.25
CA THR A 76 3.24 2.20 -16.50
C THR A 76 3.89 1.09 -15.66
N ASN A 77 5.21 1.11 -15.47
CA ASN A 77 5.91 0.05 -14.75
C ASN A 77 6.19 0.39 -13.29
N VAL A 78 5.16 0.88 -12.58
CA VAL A 78 5.23 1.10 -11.14
C VAL A 78 5.20 -0.26 -10.43
N PRO A 79 6.22 -0.61 -9.63
CA PRO A 79 6.23 -1.86 -8.88
C PRO A 79 5.02 -1.92 -7.92
N PRO A 80 4.37 -3.09 -7.78
CA PRO A 80 3.21 -3.23 -6.91
C PRO A 80 3.63 -3.22 -5.43
N ILE A 81 2.71 -2.83 -4.55
CA ILE A 81 2.87 -3.01 -3.10
C ILE A 81 2.46 -4.42 -2.73
N LEU A 82 3.34 -5.14 -2.04
CA LEU A 82 3.15 -6.53 -1.67
C LEU A 82 3.16 -6.72 -0.15
N ASP A 83 2.33 -7.67 0.32
CA ASP A 83 2.22 -8.13 1.71
C ASP A 83 2.22 -7.00 2.75
N ALA A 84 1.41 -5.97 2.52
CA ALA A 84 1.28 -4.87 3.46
C ALA A 84 0.63 -5.34 4.77
N ARG A 85 1.28 -5.04 5.90
CA ARG A 85 0.86 -5.43 7.25
C ARG A 85 0.91 -4.24 8.18
N ILE A 86 -0.13 -4.09 8.99
CA ILE A 86 -0.16 -3.12 10.09
C ILE A 86 0.27 -3.80 11.39
N SER A 87 1.09 -3.09 12.16
CA SER A 87 1.47 -3.46 13.53
C SER A 87 0.24 -3.58 14.44
N SER A 88 0.33 -4.40 15.49
CA SER A 88 -0.79 -4.65 16.40
C SER A 88 -1.24 -3.39 17.15
N ASP A 89 -0.30 -2.49 17.46
CA ASP A 89 -0.56 -1.18 18.09
C ASP A 89 -1.03 -0.12 17.07
N GLY A 90 -1.01 -0.46 15.78
CA GLY A 90 -1.49 0.38 14.69
C GLY A 90 -0.56 1.52 14.30
N ARG A 91 0.65 1.63 14.85
CA ARG A 91 1.51 2.83 14.65
C ARG A 91 2.36 2.78 13.39
N VAL A 92 2.66 1.57 12.92
CA VAL A 92 3.57 1.32 11.79
C VAL A 92 2.94 0.34 10.82
N VAL A 93 3.18 0.55 9.53
CA VAL A 93 2.85 -0.36 8.45
C VAL A 93 4.13 -0.78 7.75
N GLY A 94 4.31 -2.09 7.59
CA GLY A 94 5.40 -2.68 6.82
C GLY A 94 4.88 -3.28 5.52
N PHE A 95 5.64 -3.13 4.45
CA PHE A 95 5.30 -3.67 3.13
C PHE A 95 6.55 -3.88 2.28
N VAL A 96 6.42 -4.69 1.23
CA VAL A 96 7.48 -4.90 0.24
C VAL A 96 7.17 -4.08 -1.00
N TRP A 97 8.16 -3.35 -1.49
CA TRP A 97 8.09 -2.58 -2.73
C TRP A 97 9.45 -2.58 -3.43
N ASP A 98 9.47 -2.77 -4.75
CA ASP A 98 10.70 -2.97 -5.56
C ASP A 98 11.80 -3.81 -4.88
N ARG A 99 11.42 -4.99 -4.38
CA ARG A 99 12.32 -5.98 -3.73
C ARG A 99 12.97 -5.52 -2.41
N GLU A 100 12.57 -4.38 -1.88
CA GLU A 100 13.01 -3.87 -0.58
C GLU A 100 11.85 -3.86 0.43
N LEU A 101 12.20 -3.87 1.72
CA LEU A 101 11.25 -3.76 2.82
C LEU A 101 11.14 -2.29 3.25
N TYR A 102 9.93 -1.78 3.28
CA TYR A 102 9.64 -0.40 3.69
C TYR A 102 8.82 -0.36 4.96
N LEU A 103 9.08 0.65 5.80
CA LEU A 103 8.28 0.96 6.97
C LEU A 103 7.76 2.40 6.90
N VAL A 104 6.47 2.58 7.19
CA VAL A 104 5.83 3.89 7.27
C VAL A 104 5.02 4.04 8.55
N SER A 105 5.12 5.19 9.20
CA SER A 105 4.27 5.51 10.35
C SER A 105 2.84 5.82 9.89
N THR A 106 1.85 5.40 10.67
CA THR A 106 0.44 5.76 10.40
C THR A 106 0.11 7.19 10.79
N ASP A 107 0.92 7.81 11.65
CA ASP A 107 0.62 9.11 12.25
C ASP A 107 1.33 10.25 11.53
N CYS A 108 2.43 9.95 10.84
CA CYS A 108 3.24 10.90 10.10
C CYS A 108 3.17 10.58 8.61
N ARG A 109 3.01 11.60 7.74
CA ARG A 109 3.38 11.51 6.31
C ARG A 109 4.92 11.49 6.15
N SER A 110 5.61 10.64 6.89
CA SER A 110 7.05 10.46 6.72
C SER A 110 7.29 9.72 5.42
N LYS A 111 8.37 10.05 4.71
CA LYS A 111 8.87 9.18 3.65
C LYS A 111 9.10 7.78 4.25
N PRO A 112 8.66 6.71 3.57
CA PRO A 112 8.95 5.38 4.06
C PRO A 112 10.47 5.20 4.12
N VAL A 113 10.95 4.56 5.18
CA VAL A 113 12.37 4.22 5.40
C VAL A 113 12.61 2.79 4.95
#